data_AF-A0A5F9C514-F1
#
_entry.id   AF-A0A5F9C514-F1
#
_cell.length_a   1.000
_cell.length_b   1.000
_cell.length_c   1.000
_cell.angle_alpha   90.00
_cell.angle_beta   90.00
_cell.angle_gamma   90.00
#
_symmetry.space_group_name_H-M   'P 1'
#
loop_
_entity.id
_entity.type
_entity.pdbx_description
1 polymer ?
#
loop_
_entity_poly.entity_id
_entity_poly.type
_entity_poly.pdbx_seq_one_letter_code
_entity_poly.pdbx_strand_id
1 'polypeptide(L)'
;MNKSENLLFTGSSLASQVHAAAVNGNKGALQRLITGNSALKDKEDQFGRTPLMYCVLADRLDCADALLKAGADVNKTDHSQRTALHLAAQK
;
A
#
# COMPACT_ATOMS: atom_id res chain seq x y z
N MET A 1 -14.93 4.93 27.38
CA MET A 1 -15.80 4.63 26.22
C MET A 1 -16.07 5.92 25.51
N ASN A 2 -15.79 6.01 24.21
CA ASN A 2 -16.54 6.84 23.27
C ASN A 2 -16.30 6.29 21.88
N LYS A 3 -17.30 5.57 21.41
CA LYS A 3 -17.53 5.26 20.00
C LYS A 3 -17.69 6.60 19.28
N SER A 4 -16.80 6.91 18.36
CA SER A 4 -17.09 7.86 17.29
C SER A 4 -17.06 7.05 16.01
N GLU A 5 -18.23 6.50 15.72
CA GLU A 5 -18.52 5.77 14.50
C GLU A 5 -18.35 6.70 13.29
N ASN A 6 -17.93 6.08 12.18
CA ASN A 6 -17.95 6.57 10.81
C ASN A 6 -18.86 7.76 10.54
N LEU A 7 -18.34 8.72 9.77
CA LEU A 7 -18.83 9.10 8.45
C LEU A 7 -18.26 10.48 8.13
N LEU A 8 -17.37 10.57 7.15
CA LEU A 8 -17.43 11.55 6.04
C LEU A 8 -16.28 11.27 5.05
N PHE A 9 -16.70 10.83 3.88
CA PHE A 9 -15.93 10.49 2.69
C PHE A 9 -15.43 11.77 1.99
N THR A 10 -14.52 12.56 2.59
CA THR A 10 -13.83 13.68 1.91
C THR A 10 -12.58 14.09 2.66
N GLY A 11 -11.50 13.34 2.46
CA GLY A 11 -10.18 13.70 2.98
C GLY A 11 -9.17 12.65 2.57
N SER A 12 -8.66 12.72 1.34
CA SER A 12 -7.66 11.74 0.89
C SER A 12 -6.39 11.91 1.73
N SER A 13 -6.24 11.12 2.77
CA SER A 13 -4.98 11.04 3.50
C SER A 13 -3.90 10.51 2.55
N LEU A 14 -2.65 10.95 2.74
CA LEU A 14 -1.52 10.42 1.98
C LEU A 14 -1.44 8.87 2.06
N ALA A 15 -1.88 8.31 3.19
CA ALA A 15 -2.02 6.87 3.38
C ALA A 15 -3.03 6.26 2.39
N SER A 16 -4.19 6.86 2.18
CA SER A 16 -5.13 6.39 1.15
C SER A 16 -4.57 6.55 -0.27
N GLN A 17 -3.83 7.64 -0.52
CA GLN A 17 -3.28 7.94 -1.85
C GLN A 17 -2.17 6.98 -2.29
N VAL A 18 -1.29 6.54 -1.38
CA VAL A 18 -0.20 5.60 -1.75
C VAL A 18 -0.74 4.22 -2.14
N HIS A 19 -1.78 3.73 -1.45
CA HIS A 19 -2.47 2.49 -1.81
C HIS A 19 -3.22 2.64 -3.14
N ALA A 20 -3.90 3.78 -3.37
CA ALA A 20 -4.58 4.06 -4.62
C ALA A 20 -3.60 4.11 -5.81
N ALA A 21 -2.42 4.74 -5.64
CA ALA A 21 -1.39 4.77 -6.68
C ALA A 21 -0.85 3.36 -6.99
N ALA A 22 -0.65 2.54 -5.96
CA ALA A 22 -0.22 1.15 -6.08
C ALA A 22 -1.22 0.29 -6.87
N VAL A 23 -2.49 0.24 -6.46
CA VAL A 23 -3.52 -0.60 -7.11
C VAL A 23 -3.82 -0.15 -8.55
N ASN A 24 -3.80 1.16 -8.81
CA ASN A 24 -4.03 1.73 -10.13
C ASN A 24 -2.80 1.64 -11.07
N GLY A 25 -1.64 1.20 -10.58
CA GLY A 25 -0.42 1.13 -11.39
C GLY A 25 0.19 2.49 -11.71
N ASN A 26 -0.15 3.55 -10.96
CA ASN A 26 0.36 4.89 -11.20
C ASN A 26 1.75 5.08 -10.58
N LYS A 27 2.77 4.52 -11.24
CA LYS A 27 4.18 4.57 -10.78
C LYS A 27 4.67 5.99 -10.50
N GLY A 28 4.31 6.95 -11.34
CA GLY A 28 4.73 8.35 -11.17
C GLY A 28 4.15 8.98 -9.90
N ALA A 29 2.86 8.78 -9.63
CA ALA A 29 2.26 9.24 -8.38
C ALA A 29 2.84 8.51 -7.16
N LEU A 30 3.02 7.20 -7.26
CA LEU A 30 3.59 6.37 -6.20
C LEU A 30 4.99 6.85 -5.82
N GLN A 31 5.87 7.08 -6.80
CA GLN A 31 7.23 7.60 -6.56
C GLN A 31 7.21 9.00 -5.95
N ARG A 32 6.38 9.92 -6.44
CA ARG A 32 6.27 11.27 -5.85
C ARG A 32 5.84 11.22 -4.38
N LEU A 33 4.87 10.37 -4.05
CA LEU A 33 4.38 10.19 -2.68
C LEU A 33 5.49 9.64 -1.77
N ILE A 34 6.19 8.58 -2.19
CA ILE A 34 7.27 7.95 -1.41
C ILE A 34 8.46 8.90 -1.24
N THR A 35 8.83 9.66 -2.28
CA THR A 35 9.90 10.67 -2.18
C THR A 35 9.52 11.80 -1.24
N GLY A 36 8.25 12.24 -1.25
CA GLY A 36 7.75 13.26 -0.33
C GLY A 36 7.63 12.79 1.12
N ASN A 37 7.36 11.50 1.34
CA ASN A 37 7.34 10.88 2.66
C ASN A 37 7.69 9.39 2.56
N SER A 38 8.92 9.04 2.95
CA SER A 38 9.45 7.68 2.84
C SER A 38 8.70 6.66 3.69
N ALA A 39 8.01 7.08 4.76
CA ALA A 39 7.21 6.19 5.59
C ALA A 39 5.97 5.64 4.84
N LEU A 40 5.59 6.23 3.70
CA LEU A 40 4.44 5.76 2.92
C LEU A 40 4.68 4.43 2.21
N LYS A 41 5.95 4.04 1.97
CA LYS A 41 6.27 2.79 1.25
C LYS A 41 5.81 1.52 2.01
N ASP A 42 5.77 1.60 3.33
CA ASP A 42 5.37 0.51 4.25
C ASP A 42 4.11 0.86 5.05
N LYS A 43 3.38 1.89 4.63
CA LYS A 43 2.18 2.34 5.33
C LYS A 43 1.10 1.28 5.19
N GLU A 44 0.53 0.87 6.32
CA GLU A 44 -0.57 -0.09 6.34
C GLU A 44 -1.92 0.63 6.25
N ASP A 45 -2.86 0.01 5.52
CA ASP A 45 -4.27 0.37 5.56
C ASP A 45 -5.02 -0.35 6.71
N GLN A 46 -6.35 -0.23 6.74
CA GLN A 46 -7.20 -0.85 7.77
C GLN A 46 -7.18 -2.40 7.78
N PHE A 47 -6.61 -3.04 6.76
CA PHE A 47 -6.45 -4.49 6.65
C PHE A 47 -5.02 -4.94 6.92
N GLY A 48 -4.13 -4.03 7.33
CA GLY A 48 -2.70 -4.29 7.48
C GLY A 48 -1.96 -4.39 6.13
N ARG A 49 -2.60 -4.02 5.02
CA ARG A 49 -2.00 -4.18 3.70
C ARG A 49 -1.10 -3.00 3.39
N THR A 50 0.07 -3.31 2.81
CA THR A 50 1.01 -2.30 2.32
C THR A 50 0.76 -1.99 0.84
N PRO A 51 1.32 -0.89 0.30
CA PRO A 51 1.28 -0.61 -1.14
C PRO A 51 1.84 -1.75 -1.99
N LEU A 52 2.87 -2.46 -1.50
CA LEU A 52 3.46 -3.59 -2.22
C LEU A 52 2.44 -4.74 -2.39
N MET A 53 1.65 -5.04 -1.37
CA MET A 53 0.59 -6.04 -1.46
C MET A 53 -0.47 -5.67 -2.49
N TYR A 54 -0.86 -4.39 -2.57
CA TYR A 54 -1.79 -3.93 -3.62
C TYR A 54 -1.19 -4.01 -5.02
N CYS A 55 0.11 -3.75 -5.18
CA CYS A 55 0.78 -3.92 -6.47
C CYS A 55 0.72 -5.39 -6.92
N VAL A 56 0.97 -6.34 -6.01
CA VAL A 56 0.88 -7.78 -6.31
C VAL A 56 -0.55 -8.19 -6.64
N LEU A 57 -1.54 -7.80 -5.83
CA LEU A 57 -2.94 -8.15 -6.06
C LEU A 57 -3.44 -7.66 -7.42
N ALA A 58 -2.97 -6.48 -7.88
CA ALA A 58 -3.39 -5.84 -9.12
C ALA A 58 -2.41 -6.00 -10.31
N ASP A 59 -1.40 -6.88 -10.22
CA ASP A 59 -0.37 -7.10 -11.25
C ASP A 59 0.36 -5.83 -11.71
N ARG A 60 0.62 -4.91 -10.78
CA ARG A 60 1.33 -3.65 -11.04
C ARG A 60 2.82 -3.84 -10.80
N LEU A 61 3.47 -4.66 -11.63
CA LEU A 61 4.87 -5.04 -11.48
C LEU A 61 5.81 -3.81 -11.47
N ASP A 62 5.55 -2.81 -12.32
CA ASP A 62 6.34 -1.58 -12.36
C ASP A 62 6.27 -0.76 -11.05
N CYS A 63 5.13 -0.79 -10.37
CA CYS A 63 4.95 -0.15 -9.07
C CYS A 63 5.59 -0.99 -7.95
N ALA A 64 5.49 -2.32 -8.02
CA ALA A 64 6.15 -3.23 -7.10
C ALA A 64 7.68 -3.04 -7.16
N ASP A 65 8.26 -3.02 -8.36
CA ASP A 65 9.69 -2.73 -8.57
C ASP A 65 10.10 -1.36 -7.99
N ALA A 66 9.28 -0.33 -8.18
CA ALA A 66 9.54 0.99 -7.61
C ALA A 66 9.56 0.98 -6.06
N LEU A 67 8.63 0.26 -5.43
CA LEU A 67 8.58 0.09 -3.97
C LEU A 67 9.78 -0.71 -3.43
N LEU A 68 10.15 -1.79 -4.12
CA LEU A 68 11.32 -2.61 -3.76
C LEU A 68 12.61 -1.80 -3.85
N LYS A 69 12.78 -1.00 -4.92
CA LYS A 69 13.93 -0.08 -5.07
C LYS A 69 13.94 1.03 -4.01
N ALA A 70 12.78 1.43 -3.50
CA ALA A 70 12.68 2.36 -2.37
C ALA A 70 12.92 1.68 -1.00
N GLY A 71 13.20 0.38 -0.97
CA GLY A 71 13.46 -0.39 0.23
C GLY A 71 12.20 -0.61 1.08
N ALA A 72 11.05 -0.88 0.45
CA ALA A 72 9.87 -1.36 1.15
C ALA A 72 10.14 -2.74 1.79
N ASP A 73 9.59 -2.96 2.99
CA ASP A 73 9.74 -4.21 3.73
C ASP A 73 8.83 -5.30 3.13
N VAL A 74 9.47 -6.28 2.50
CA VAL A 74 8.81 -7.41 1.84
C VAL A 74 8.19 -8.43 2.83
N ASN A 75 8.60 -8.38 4.10
CA ASN A 75 8.17 -9.32 5.13
C ASN A 75 6.98 -8.82 5.95
N LYS A 76 6.52 -7.58 5.71
CA LYS A 76 5.26 -7.07 6.28
C LYS A 76 4.10 -8.02 5.97
N THR A 77 3.25 -8.24 6.96
CA THR A 77 2.08 -9.11 6.85
C THR A 77 0.79 -8.32 7.01
N ASP A 78 -0.24 -8.70 6.24
CA ASP A 78 -1.59 -8.22 6.48
C ASP A 78 -2.16 -8.82 7.78
N HIS A 79 -3.38 -8.41 8.18
CA HIS A 79 -4.02 -8.95 9.39
C HIS A 79 -4.33 -10.46 9.31
N SER A 80 -4.19 -11.09 8.15
CA SER A 80 -4.28 -12.54 7.95
C SER A 80 -2.91 -13.22 7.96
N GLN A 81 -1.87 -12.54 8.43
CA GLN A 81 -0.48 -13.03 8.45
C GLN A 81 0.10 -13.34 7.06
N ARG A 82 -0.42 -12.71 5.99
CA ARG A 82 0.06 -12.92 4.62
C ARG A 82 1.01 -11.82 4.20
N THR A 83 2.18 -12.20 3.69
CA THR A 83 3.11 -11.29 3.00
C THR A 83 2.69 -11.06 1.55
N ALA A 84 3.34 -10.10 0.88
CA ALA A 84 3.16 -9.89 -0.56
C ALA A 84 3.41 -11.18 -1.38
N LEU A 85 4.38 -12.01 -0.98
CA LEU A 85 4.66 -13.28 -1.64
C LEU A 85 3.53 -14.31 -1.45
N HIS A 86 2.95 -14.40 -0.25
CA HIS A 86 1.80 -15.26 -0.02
C HIS A 86 0.61 -14.89 -0.92
N LEU A 87 0.38 -13.59 -1.12
CA LEU A 87 -0.69 -13.10 -2.01
C LEU A 87 -0.40 -13.42 -3.48
N ALA A 88 0.87 -13.34 -3.92
CA ALA A 88 1.26 -13.68 -5.28
C ALA A 88 1.00 -15.17 -5.60
N ALA A 89 1.24 -16.06 -4.64
CA ALA A 89 1.04 -17.50 -4.80
C ALA A 89 -0.44 -17.94 -4.75
N GLN A 90 -1.37 -17.06 -4.38
CA GLN A 90 -2.81 -17.33 -4.32
C GLN A 90 -3.56 -16.98 -5.62
N LYS A 91 -2.85 -16.49 -6.65
CA LYS A 91 -3.37 -16.35 -8.00
C LYS A 91 -3.27 -17.66 -8.77
#